data_AF-A0A9D3XII1-F1
#
_entry.id   AF-A0A9D3XII1-F1
#
_cell.length_a   1.000
_cell.length_b   1.000
_cell.length_c   1.000
_cell.angle_alpha   90.00
_cell.angle_beta   90.00
_cell.angle_gamma   90.00
#
_symmetry.space_group_name_H-M   'P 1'
#
loop_
_entity.id
_entity.type
_entity.pdbx_description
1 polymer ?
#
loop_
_entity_poly.entity_id
_entity_poly.type
_entity_poly.pdbx_seq_one_letter_code
_entity_poly.pdbx_strand_id
1 'polypeptide(L)'
;MSADDELNLLVIIVDTNPIWWGKKALGESEFTLSKCLDAVMVMGNSHLFMNRSNKLAVIASHTQESRFLYPGKHWAFADLFGDGGSFVESNCSGSKDGKYELLTAINEIITEEIKDLMTKKSHYDDCHTHVNWSVFEPVNRQ
;
A
#
# COMPACT_ATOMS: atom_id res chain seq x y z
N MET A 1 17.32 -29.46 2.70
CA MET A 1 16.99 -28.03 2.62
C MET A 1 15.81 -27.83 3.55
N SER A 2 15.95 -26.99 4.56
CA SER A 2 14.90 -26.71 5.54
C SER A 2 13.74 -26.00 4.86
N ALA A 3 12.48 -26.32 5.23
CA ALA A 3 11.30 -25.61 4.71
C ALA A 3 11.31 -24.10 5.06
N ASP A 4 12.17 -23.67 5.98
CA ASP A 4 12.40 -22.28 6.35
C ASP A 4 13.16 -21.46 5.28
N ASP A 5 13.75 -22.12 4.27
CA ASP A 5 14.51 -21.47 3.19
C ASP A 5 13.64 -21.15 1.94
N GLU A 6 12.35 -21.49 1.95
CA GLU A 6 11.45 -21.23 0.82
C GLU A 6 10.93 -19.78 0.88
N LEU A 7 11.31 -18.98 -0.11
CA LEU A 7 10.87 -17.59 -0.27
C LEU A 7 9.53 -17.55 -1.02
N ASN A 8 8.46 -17.07 -0.38
CA ASN A 8 7.17 -16.87 -1.06
C ASN A 8 6.85 -15.38 -1.24
N LEU A 9 6.78 -14.96 -2.48
CA LEU A 9 6.44 -13.59 -2.85
C LEU A 9 4.95 -13.48 -3.22
N LEU A 10 4.22 -12.59 -2.55
CA LEU A 10 2.89 -12.15 -2.95
C LEU A 10 2.98 -10.76 -3.59
N VAL A 11 2.48 -10.63 -4.82
CA VAL A 11 2.37 -9.34 -5.53
C VAL A 11 0.89 -9.00 -5.69
N ILE A 12 0.48 -7.83 -5.19
CA ILE A 12 -0.89 -7.33 -5.29
C ILE A 12 -0.89 -6.09 -6.16
N ILE A 13 -1.70 -6.09 -7.21
CA ILE A 13 -1.94 -4.92 -8.06
C ILE A 13 -3.34 -4.40 -7.76
N VAL A 14 -3.44 -3.16 -7.27
CA VAL A 14 -4.69 -2.51 -6.89
C VAL A 14 -5.03 -1.44 -7.92
N ASP A 15 -6.23 -1.50 -8.50
CA ASP A 15 -6.74 -0.41 -9.33
C ASP A 15 -7.14 0.78 -8.44
N THR A 16 -6.53 1.93 -8.71
CA THR A 16 -6.71 3.18 -7.97
C THR A 16 -7.24 4.29 -8.88
N ASN A 17 -7.93 3.91 -9.97
CA ASN A 17 -8.52 4.85 -10.91
C ASN A 17 -9.57 5.74 -10.23
N PRO A 18 -9.30 7.05 -10.05
CA PRO A 18 -10.18 7.92 -9.29
C PRO A 18 -11.51 8.19 -10.01
N ILE A 19 -11.56 8.01 -11.33
CA ILE A 19 -12.79 8.17 -12.12
C ILE A 19 -13.78 7.05 -11.77
N TRP A 20 -13.30 5.81 -11.73
CA TRP A 20 -14.16 4.67 -11.42
C TRP A 20 -14.60 4.70 -9.95
N TRP A 21 -13.65 4.90 -9.03
CA TRP A 21 -13.92 4.98 -7.60
C TRP A 21 -14.80 6.19 -7.23
N GLY A 22 -14.64 7.33 -7.89
CA GLY A 22 -15.48 8.51 -7.69
C GLY A 22 -16.93 8.29 -8.13
N LYS A 23 -17.15 7.66 -9.30
CA LYS A 23 -18.50 7.27 -9.75
C LYS A 23 -19.15 6.27 -8.79
N LYS A 24 -18.35 5.31 -8.29
CA LYS A 24 -18.82 4.31 -7.34
C LYS A 24 -19.26 4.92 -6.00
N ALA A 25 -18.54 5.93 -5.51
CA ALA A 25 -18.87 6.64 -4.29
C ALA A 25 -20.17 7.45 -4.38
N LEU A 26 -20.49 8.01 -5.55
CA LEU A 26 -21.74 8.76 -5.78
C LEU A 26 -22.99 7.87 -5.87
N GLY A 27 -22.83 6.61 -6.27
CA GLY A 27 -23.94 5.67 -6.48
C GLY A 27 -24.41 4.92 -5.23
N GLU A 28 -24.21 5.48 -4.03
CA GLU A 28 -24.54 4.86 -2.73
C GLU A 28 -23.98 3.43 -2.56
N SER A 29 -22.79 3.17 -3.09
CA SER A 29 -22.20 1.84 -2.91
C SER A 29 -21.59 1.70 -1.52
N GLU A 30 -21.95 0.63 -0.82
CA GLU A 30 -21.28 0.27 0.44
C GLU A 30 -19.78 -0.02 0.28
N PHE A 31 -19.27 -0.24 -0.94
CA PHE A 31 -17.88 -0.61 -1.20
C PHE A 31 -17.08 0.55 -1.78
N THR A 32 -16.15 1.07 -0.97
CA THR A 32 -15.28 2.21 -1.30
C THR A 32 -13.84 1.75 -1.53
N LEU A 33 -13.01 2.62 -2.11
CA LEU A 33 -11.57 2.37 -2.26
C LEU A 33 -10.90 2.10 -0.91
N SER A 34 -11.27 2.85 0.14
CA SER A 34 -10.75 2.67 1.49
C SER A 34 -11.04 1.27 2.03
N LYS A 35 -12.28 0.78 1.89
CA LYS A 35 -12.64 -0.59 2.28
C LYS A 35 -11.90 -1.66 1.46
N CYS A 36 -11.64 -1.39 0.18
CA CYS A 36 -10.84 -2.27 -0.67
C CYS A 36 -9.39 -2.34 -0.16
N LEU A 37 -8.78 -1.20 0.18
CA LEU A 37 -7.43 -1.14 0.71
C LEU A 37 -7.31 -1.79 2.09
N ASP A 38 -8.31 -1.64 2.96
CA ASP A 38 -8.38 -2.35 4.25
C ASP A 38 -8.32 -3.86 4.05
N ALA A 39 -9.10 -4.39 3.10
CA ALA A 39 -9.09 -5.81 2.76
C ALA A 39 -7.74 -6.26 2.16
N VAL A 40 -7.11 -5.43 1.33
CA VAL A 40 -5.77 -5.69 0.76
C VAL A 40 -4.71 -5.73 1.86
N MET A 41 -4.75 -4.80 2.82
CA MET A 41 -3.83 -4.78 3.95
C MET A 41 -3.99 -6.03 4.81
N VAL A 42 -5.23 -6.44 5.11
CA VAL A 42 -5.49 -7.69 5.85
C VAL A 42 -4.97 -8.91 5.08
N MET A 43 -5.19 -8.97 3.75
CA MET A 43 -4.68 -10.04 2.90
C MET A 43 -3.14 -10.09 2.91
N GLY A 44 -2.47 -8.97 2.67
CA GLY A 44 -1.01 -8.88 2.69
C GLY A 44 -0.43 -9.26 4.06
N ASN A 45 -1.04 -8.77 5.14
CA ASN A 45 -0.63 -9.09 6.51
C ASN A 45 -0.80 -10.57 6.83
N SER A 46 -1.87 -11.21 6.35
CA SER A 46 -2.06 -12.65 6.53
C SER A 46 -0.97 -13.46 5.82
N HIS A 47 -0.54 -13.05 4.62
CA HIS A 47 0.57 -13.68 3.90
C HIS A 47 1.88 -13.53 4.68
N LEU A 48 2.20 -12.33 5.18
CA LEU A 48 3.40 -12.08 5.98
C LEU A 48 3.37 -12.82 7.33
N PHE A 49 2.19 -13.09 7.88
CA PHE A 49 2.05 -13.81 9.14
C PHE A 49 2.33 -15.31 9.00
N MET A 50 2.12 -15.89 7.81
CA MET A 50 2.31 -17.34 7.57
C MET A 50 3.77 -17.78 7.71
N ASN A 51 4.71 -17.00 7.19
CA ASN A 51 6.15 -17.29 7.28
C ASN A 51 6.96 -15.99 7.26
N ARG A 52 8.05 -15.92 8.02
CA ARG A 52 8.95 -14.76 8.07
C ARG A 52 9.73 -14.57 6.76
N SER A 53 9.93 -15.63 5.98
CA SER A 53 10.55 -15.56 4.66
C SER A 53 9.61 -14.99 3.58
N ASN A 54 8.31 -14.87 3.88
CA ASN A 54 7.34 -14.35 2.94
C ASN A 54 7.60 -12.86 2.67
N LYS A 55 7.53 -12.50 1.39
CA LYS A 55 7.69 -11.12 0.92
C LYS A 55 6.39 -10.64 0.29
N LEU A 56 6.14 -9.34 0.37
CA LEU A 56 4.96 -8.68 -0.16
C LEU A 56 5.41 -7.55 -1.09
N ALA A 57 4.70 -7.34 -2.19
CA ALA A 57 4.79 -6.14 -3.01
C ALA A 57 3.37 -5.66 -3.32
N VAL A 58 3.11 -4.38 -3.13
CA VAL A 58 1.80 -3.78 -3.42
C VAL A 58 1.99 -2.65 -4.41
N ILE A 59 1.28 -2.71 -5.53
CA ILE A 59 1.40 -1.75 -6.64
C ILE A 59 0.03 -1.14 -6.88
N ALA A 60 -0.05 0.18 -6.89
CA ALA A 60 -1.20 0.92 -7.38
C ALA A 60 -1.10 1.11 -8.89
N SER A 61 -2.18 0.75 -9.59
CA SER A 61 -2.43 1.15 -10.97
C SER A 61 -3.29 2.40 -10.94
N HIS A 62 -2.71 3.57 -11.16
CA HIS A 62 -3.42 4.84 -11.25
C HIS A 62 -3.54 5.27 -12.71
N THR A 63 -4.36 6.28 -13.00
CA THR A 63 -4.61 6.72 -14.38
C THR A 63 -3.37 7.30 -15.07
N GLN A 64 -2.49 7.93 -14.30
CA GLN A 64 -1.32 8.65 -14.83
C GLN A 64 0.00 7.88 -14.66
N GLU A 65 0.07 7.02 -13.66
CA GLU A 65 1.26 6.24 -13.34
C GLU A 65 0.89 4.97 -12.58
N SER A 66 1.79 3.97 -12.61
CA SER A 66 1.76 2.86 -11.68
C SER A 66 2.86 3.05 -10.64
N ARG A 67 2.56 2.77 -9.37
CA ARG A 67 3.45 3.09 -8.26
C ARG A 67 3.48 1.98 -7.22
N PHE A 68 4.66 1.68 -6.69
CA PHE A 68 4.78 0.83 -5.51
C PHE A 68 4.19 1.54 -4.29
N LEU A 69 3.12 0.99 -3.74
CA LEU A 69 2.61 1.35 -2.41
C LEU A 69 3.46 0.70 -1.31
N TYR A 70 3.97 -0.51 -1.56
CA TYR A 70 4.95 -1.18 -0.73
C TYR A 70 5.97 -1.90 -1.62
N PRO A 71 7.29 -1.75 -1.41
CA PRO A 71 7.94 -1.12 -0.24
C PRO A 71 8.00 0.43 -0.20
N GLY A 72 7.29 1.12 -1.09
CA GLY A 72 7.16 2.60 -1.11
C GLY A 72 8.35 3.31 -1.75
N LYS A 73 8.19 4.50 -2.35
CA LYS A 73 9.21 5.10 -3.25
C LYS A 73 10.62 5.24 -2.66
N HIS A 74 10.74 5.34 -1.33
CA HIS A 74 12.01 5.49 -0.64
C HIS A 74 12.85 4.20 -0.59
N TRP A 75 12.30 3.03 -0.96
CA TRP A 75 13.05 1.78 -1.07
C TRP A 75 14.13 1.85 -2.16
N ALA A 76 13.79 2.44 -3.32
CA ALA A 76 14.69 2.49 -4.47
C ALA A 76 15.91 3.41 -4.23
N PHE A 77 15.77 4.40 -3.34
CA PHE A 77 16.88 5.29 -2.98
C PHE A 77 17.86 4.62 -2.01
N ALA A 78 17.38 3.77 -1.09
CA ALA A 78 18.25 3.06 -0.16
C ALA A 78 19.16 2.02 -0.85
N ASP A 79 18.63 1.30 -1.85
CA ASP A 79 19.41 0.30 -2.60
C ASP A 79 20.47 0.92 -3.54
N LEU A 80 20.25 2.14 -4.07
CA LEU A 80 21.21 2.81 -4.95
C LEU A 80 22.40 3.46 -4.20
N PHE A 81 22.24 3.81 -2.93
CA PHE A 81 23.27 4.50 -2.13
C PHE A 81 24.08 3.59 -1.21
N GLY A 82 23.96 2.26 -1.36
CA GLY A 82 25.01 1.33 -0.93
C GLY A 82 25.04 0.99 0.56
N ASP A 83 23.93 1.08 1.28
CA ASP A 83 23.75 0.35 2.53
C ASP A 83 22.72 -0.75 2.28
N GLY A 84 23.21 -1.92 1.84
CA GLY A 84 22.40 -3.10 1.48
C GLY A 84 21.70 -3.76 2.67
N GLY A 85 21.32 -2.98 3.67
CA GLY A 85 20.38 -3.35 4.71
C GLY A 85 18.97 -3.03 4.23
N SER A 86 18.27 -4.05 3.75
CA SER A 86 16.81 -4.03 3.62
C SER A 86 16.21 -3.30 4.82
N PHE A 87 15.63 -2.11 4.60
CA PHE A 87 15.05 -1.28 5.66
C PHE A 87 14.02 -2.05 6.51
N VAL A 88 13.43 -3.09 5.93
CA VAL A 88 12.48 -3.98 6.61
C VAL A 88 13.13 -5.16 7.37
N GLU A 89 14.43 -5.43 7.18
CA GLU A 89 15.16 -6.47 7.92
C GLU A 89 15.97 -5.92 9.10
N SER A 90 16.15 -4.59 9.22
CA SER A 90 17.17 -4.07 10.15
C SER A 90 16.74 -3.80 11.60
N ASN A 91 15.52 -4.09 12.08
CA ASN A 91 15.22 -3.93 13.52
C ASN A 91 14.28 -4.94 14.19
N CYS A 92 13.67 -5.90 13.49
CA CYS A 92 12.74 -6.85 14.14
C CYS A 92 13.38 -8.21 14.49
N SER A 93 14.69 -8.36 14.28
CA SER A 93 15.43 -9.57 14.60
C SER A 93 15.65 -9.69 16.13
N GLY A 94 14.63 -10.17 16.84
CA GLY A 94 14.80 -10.69 18.21
C GLY A 94 13.64 -10.49 19.18
N SER A 95 12.76 -9.50 18.98
CA SER A 95 11.63 -9.28 19.88
C SER A 95 10.43 -10.14 19.46
N LYS A 96 9.86 -10.90 20.40
CA LYS A 96 8.66 -11.74 20.16
C LYS A 96 7.41 -10.91 19.85
N ASP A 97 7.44 -9.60 20.07
CA ASP A 97 6.29 -8.68 19.97
C ASP A 97 6.35 -7.72 18.76
N GLY A 98 7.54 -7.45 18.21
CA GLY A 98 7.75 -6.47 17.12
C GLY A 98 7.16 -6.86 15.76
N LYS A 99 6.49 -8.02 15.65
CA LYS A 99 5.84 -8.45 14.40
C LYS A 99 4.69 -7.53 14.01
N TYR A 100 3.88 -7.11 14.98
CA TYR A 100 2.72 -6.24 14.70
C TYR A 100 3.15 -4.80 14.40
N GLU A 101 4.27 -4.36 14.97
CA GLU A 101 4.89 -3.07 14.63
C GLU A 101 5.28 -3.03 13.17
N LEU A 102 5.89 -4.10 12.65
CA LEU A 102 6.23 -4.21 11.24
C LEU A 102 4.97 -4.14 10.34
N LEU A 103 3.92 -4.91 10.66
CA LEU A 103 2.69 -4.88 9.88
C LEU A 103 2.02 -3.49 9.90
N THR A 104 2.10 -2.81 11.05
CA THR A 104 1.60 -1.43 11.20
C THR A 104 2.39 -0.47 10.33
N ALA A 105 3.72 -0.54 10.36
CA ALA A 105 4.59 0.28 9.51
C ALA A 105 4.31 0.05 8.01
N ILE A 106 4.10 -1.20 7.59
CA ILE A 106 3.71 -1.53 6.21
C ILE A 106 2.38 -0.87 5.84
N ASN A 107 1.37 -0.99 6.70
CA ASN A 107 0.05 -0.39 6.46
C ASN A 107 0.12 1.15 6.39
N GLU A 108 0.94 1.78 7.24
CA GLU A 108 1.18 3.23 7.23
C GLU A 108 1.83 3.67 5.90
N ILE A 109 2.87 2.96 5.44
CA ILE A 109 3.52 3.25 4.14
C ILE A 109 2.51 3.13 2.99
N ILE A 110 1.71 2.06 2.95
CA ILE A 110 0.68 1.87 1.91
C ILE A 110 -0.31 3.04 1.93
N THR A 111 -0.74 3.46 3.12
CA THR A 111 -1.71 4.55 3.33
C THR A 111 -1.13 5.91 2.93
N GLU A 112 0.14 6.16 3.21
CA GLU A 112 0.84 7.38 2.81
C GLU A 112 1.00 7.44 1.29
N GLU A 113 1.48 6.36 0.67
CA GLU A 113 1.72 6.31 -0.77
C GLU A 113 0.44 6.44 -1.59
N ILE A 114 -0.66 5.84 -1.13
CA ILE A 114 -1.97 5.99 -1.79
C ILE A 114 -2.51 7.39 -1.63
N LYS A 115 -2.35 8.02 -0.46
CA LYS A 115 -2.79 9.39 -0.22
C LYS A 115 -2.01 10.37 -1.09
N ASP A 116 -0.70 10.22 -1.19
CA ASP A 116 0.12 11.01 -2.09
C ASP A 116 -0.29 10.81 -3.55
N LEU A 117 -0.54 9.55 -3.97
CA LEU A 117 -0.96 9.23 -5.33
C LEU A 117 -2.31 9.89 -5.68
N MET A 118 -3.27 9.90 -4.75
CA MET A 118 -4.61 10.43 -4.95
C MET A 118 -4.68 11.97 -4.82
N THR A 119 -3.68 12.60 -4.20
CA THR A 119 -3.60 14.07 -4.05
C THR A 119 -2.66 14.72 -5.06
N LYS A 120 -1.81 13.94 -5.75
CA LYS A 120 -0.94 14.42 -6.83
C LYS A 120 -1.80 15.01 -7.95
N LYS A 121 -1.66 16.31 -8.15
CA LYS A 121 -2.24 17.02 -9.31
C LYS A 121 -1.35 16.78 -10.52
N SER A 122 -1.90 16.35 -11.65
CA SER A 122 -1.20 16.48 -12.92
C SER A 122 -1.00 17.96 -13.23
N HIS A 123 0.21 18.33 -13.58
CA HIS A 123 0.52 19.64 -14.17
C HIS A 123 0.16 19.69 -15.68
N TYR A 124 -0.71 18.78 -16.13
CA TYR A 124 -1.30 18.74 -17.46
C TYR A 124 -2.82 18.62 -17.27
N ASP A 125 -3.52 19.59 -17.84
CA ASP A 125 -4.96 19.69 -18.06
C ASP A 125 -5.84 20.25 -16.92
N ASP A 126 -5.92 21.58 -16.96
CA ASP A 126 -7.18 22.35 -16.95
C ASP A 126 -8.21 21.72 -17.91
N CYS A 127 -8.86 20.63 -17.50
CA CYS A 127 -10.20 20.22 -17.94
C CYS A 127 -10.68 19.01 -17.12
N HIS A 128 -11.50 19.29 -16.11
CA HIS A 128 -12.43 18.35 -15.47
C HIS A 128 -11.86 17.02 -14.91
N THR A 129 -11.22 17.03 -13.73
CA THR A 129 -11.51 16.08 -12.62
C THR A 129 -10.72 16.47 -11.37
N HIS A 130 -11.24 17.40 -10.59
CA HIS A 130 -10.82 17.52 -9.18
C HIS A 130 -11.43 16.36 -8.40
N VAL A 131 -10.62 15.36 -8.05
CA VAL A 131 -11.07 14.24 -7.20
C VAL A 131 -10.76 14.64 -5.76
N ASN A 132 -11.81 14.93 -4.99
CA ASN A 132 -11.66 15.32 -3.60
C ASN A 132 -11.47 14.09 -2.71
N TRP A 133 -10.29 13.95 -2.11
CA TRP A 133 -9.95 12.83 -1.21
C TRP A 133 -10.90 12.71 -0.01
N SER A 134 -11.49 13.82 0.45
CA SER A 134 -12.46 13.81 1.56
C SER A 134 -13.74 13.02 1.27
N VAL A 135 -14.00 12.68 0.00
CA VAL A 135 -15.13 11.82 -0.40
C VAL A 135 -14.84 10.34 -0.07
N PHE A 136 -13.58 9.98 0.14
CA PHE A 136 -13.15 8.62 0.48
C PHE A 136 -12.82 8.44 1.97
N GLU A 137 -12.85 9.51 2.76
CA GLU A 137 -12.76 9.41 4.21
C GLU A 137 -14.06 8.79 4.77
N PRO A 138 -13.97 7.84 5.71
CA PRO A 138 -15.16 7.29 6.33
C PRO A 138 -15.92 8.40 7.08
N VAL A 139 -17.21 8.56 6.77
CA VAL A 139 -18.13 9.45 7.49
C VAL A 139 -18.20 8.97 8.95
N ASN A 140 -17.57 9.75 9.84
CA ASN A 140 -17.60 9.75 11.30
C ASN A 140 -17.32 8.43 12.05
N ARG A 141 -16.19 8.45 12.78
CA ARG A 141 -16.19 8.01 14.19
C ARG A 141 -17.05 9.00 14.98
N GLN A 142 -18.24 8.56 15.39
CA GLN A 142 -18.91 9.02 16.61
C GLN A 142 -19.11 7.81 17.51
#